data_AF-A0A540WTH0-F1
#
_entry.id   AF-A0A540WTH0-F1
#
_cell.length_a   1.000
_cell.length_b   1.000
_cell.length_c   1.000
_cell.angle_alpha   90.00
_cell.angle_beta   90.00
_cell.angle_gamma   90.00
#
_symmetry.space_group_name_H-M   'P 1'
#
loop_
_entity.id
_entity.type
_entity.pdbx_description
1 polymer ?
#
loop_
_entity_poly.entity_id
_entity_poly.type
_entity_poly.pdbx_seq_one_letter_code
_entity_poly.pdbx_strand_id
1 'polypeptide(L)'
;MKKFMFGLMAAVTLLFGAGCGGNACDDLEDANKALEEKVSACGTDTGGEEEDTFDKGVCEDALDACSDSDKDRLSDLADCIQDLPDCRVGSEVEWIDQFSDCFDRTEGISATCAAAAGG
;
A
#
# COMPACT_ATOMS: atom_id res chain seq x y z
N MET A 1 8.20 -38.27 33.24
CA MET A 1 8.24 -36.81 33.48
C MET A 1 9.17 -36.17 32.46
N LYS A 2 8.71 -35.08 31.83
CA LYS A 2 9.34 -34.06 30.94
C LYS A 2 10.77 -34.33 30.37
N LYS A 3 10.95 -34.39 29.03
CA LYS A 3 11.27 -33.27 28.08
C LYS A 3 12.58 -32.56 28.48
N PHE A 4 13.62 -32.42 27.66
CA PHE A 4 13.68 -31.51 26.51
C PHE A 4 14.76 -31.96 25.51
N MET A 5 14.36 -32.24 24.28
CA MET A 5 15.25 -32.27 23.12
C MET A 5 15.52 -30.82 22.71
N PHE A 6 16.78 -30.42 22.70
CA PHE A 6 17.26 -29.20 22.05
C PHE A 6 17.11 -29.36 20.53
N GLY A 7 15.88 -29.20 20.06
CA GLY A 7 15.54 -29.10 18.65
C GLY A 7 15.52 -27.64 18.22
N LEU A 8 16.22 -27.34 17.12
CA LEU A 8 16.06 -26.21 16.21
C LEU A 8 15.55 -24.90 16.84
N MET A 9 16.48 -24.01 17.21
CA MET A 9 16.23 -22.57 17.10
C MET A 9 16.50 -22.16 15.65
N ALA A 10 15.59 -22.52 14.76
CA ALA A 10 15.37 -21.80 13.51
C ALA A 10 14.31 -20.72 13.80
N ALA A 11 14.65 -19.78 14.67
CA ALA A 11 13.90 -18.56 14.88
C ALA A 11 14.52 -17.47 14.01
N VAL A 12 14.40 -17.63 12.69
CA VAL A 12 14.62 -16.57 11.73
C VAL A 12 13.27 -16.34 11.07
N THR A 13 12.57 -15.36 11.66
CA THR A 13 11.67 -14.43 10.96
C THR A 13 10.60 -15.07 10.07
N LEU A 14 9.58 -15.64 10.71
CA LEU A 14 8.21 -15.55 10.17
C LEU A 14 7.62 -14.17 10.50
N LEU A 15 8.35 -13.11 10.17
CA LEU A 15 7.79 -11.77 9.97
C LEU A 15 7.41 -11.64 8.50
N PHE A 16 6.72 -12.65 7.98
CA PHE A 16 5.84 -12.45 6.85
C PHE A 16 4.61 -11.80 7.45
N GLY A 17 4.62 -10.46 7.45
CA GLY A 17 3.44 -9.65 7.70
C GLY A 17 2.27 -10.22 6.90
N ALA A 18 1.12 -10.30 7.53
CA ALA A 18 -0.06 -10.88 6.94
C ALA A 18 -0.56 -9.98 5.80
N GLY A 19 -0.29 -10.43 4.58
CA GLY A 19 -0.89 -9.99 3.33
C GLY A 19 -0.68 -11.12 2.33
N CYS A 20 -1.58 -11.32 1.38
CA CYS A 20 -1.75 -12.56 0.64
C CYS A 20 -0.62 -12.86 -0.39
N GLY A 21 0.60 -13.21 0.02
CA GLY A 21 1.63 -13.74 -0.90
C GLY A 21 1.99 -12.85 -2.10
N GLY A 22 1.87 -11.52 -1.95
CA GLY A 22 2.28 -10.49 -2.90
C GLY A 22 3.37 -9.58 -2.33
N ASN A 23 3.93 -8.70 -3.16
CA ASN A 23 4.86 -7.65 -2.78
C ASN A 23 4.13 -6.28 -2.65
N ALA A 24 4.82 -5.23 -2.20
CA ALA A 24 4.19 -3.91 -2.00
C ALA A 24 3.57 -3.30 -3.28
N CYS A 25 4.03 -3.67 -4.48
CA CYS A 25 3.40 -3.26 -5.73
C CYS A 25 2.09 -4.00 -6.02
N ASP A 26 1.93 -5.25 -5.57
CA ASP A 26 0.64 -5.93 -5.59
C ASP A 26 -0.37 -5.17 -4.70
N ASP A 27 0.06 -4.81 -3.49
CA ASP A 27 -0.79 -4.08 -2.54
C ASP A 27 -1.18 -2.70 -3.08
N LEU A 28 -0.23 -1.97 -3.70
CA LEU A 28 -0.48 -0.66 -4.32
C LEU A 28 -1.37 -0.76 -5.56
N GLU A 29 -1.24 -1.80 -6.38
CA GLU A 29 -2.11 -2.05 -7.53
C GLU A 29 -3.57 -2.25 -7.05
N ASP A 30 -3.76 -3.05 -6.01
CA ASP A 30 -5.08 -3.31 -5.44
C ASP A 30 -5.64 -2.07 -4.71
N ALA A 31 -4.79 -1.29 -4.05
CA ALA A 31 -5.17 -0.01 -3.45
C ALA A 31 -5.64 1.01 -4.50
N ASN A 32 -4.99 1.09 -5.66
CA ASN A 32 -5.41 1.96 -6.75
C ASN A 32 -6.79 1.56 -7.30
N LYS A 33 -7.03 0.27 -7.53
CA LYS A 33 -8.36 -0.23 -7.94
C LYS A 33 -9.43 0.08 -6.89
N ALA A 34 -9.11 -0.12 -5.61
CA ALA A 34 -10.02 0.20 -4.51
C ALA A 34 -10.30 1.71 -4.41
N LEU A 35 -9.31 2.55 -4.71
CA LEU A 35 -9.45 4.01 -4.71
C LEU A 35 -10.48 4.47 -5.74
N GLU A 36 -10.43 3.93 -6.97
CA GLU A 36 -11.41 4.20 -8.02
C GLU A 36 -12.83 3.86 -7.56
N GLU A 37 -13.02 2.69 -6.96
CA GLU A 37 -14.32 2.27 -6.42
C GLU A 37 -14.80 3.21 -5.30
N LYS A 38 -13.92 3.58 -4.36
CA LYS A 38 -14.24 4.47 -3.23
C LYS A 38 -14.61 5.87 -3.68
N VAL A 39 -13.94 6.42 -4.69
CA VAL A 39 -14.23 7.77 -5.23
C VAL A 39 -15.52 7.77 -6.05
N SER A 40 -15.79 6.70 -6.81
CA SER A 40 -17.00 6.58 -7.64
C SER A 40 -18.30 6.75 -6.83
N ALA A 41 -18.30 6.39 -5.55
CA ALA A 41 -19.43 6.56 -4.63
C ALA A 41 -19.83 8.03 -4.41
N CYS A 42 -18.92 8.99 -4.60
CA CYS A 42 -19.21 10.42 -4.58
C CYS A 42 -19.81 10.94 -5.90
N GLY A 43 -20.08 10.08 -6.88
CA GLY A 43 -20.71 10.46 -8.15
C GLY A 43 -19.84 11.38 -9.01
N THR A 44 -18.55 11.48 -8.68
CA THR A 44 -17.60 12.19 -9.52
C THR A 44 -17.24 11.22 -10.63
N ASP A 45 -17.80 11.42 -11.83
CA ASP A 45 -17.00 11.28 -13.05
C ASP A 45 -15.81 12.20 -12.81
N THR A 46 -14.74 11.67 -12.19
CA THR A 46 -13.47 12.38 -12.18
C THR A 46 -13.13 12.46 -13.65
N GLY A 47 -13.30 13.63 -14.25
CA GLY A 47 -12.99 13.89 -15.65
C GLY A 47 -11.49 13.80 -15.91
N GLY A 48 -10.85 12.76 -15.40
CA GLY A 48 -9.49 12.35 -15.64
C GLY A 48 -9.43 11.76 -17.02
N GLU A 49 -9.04 12.61 -17.96
CA GLU A 49 -8.37 12.20 -19.18
C GLU A 49 -7.35 11.12 -18.82
N GLU A 50 -7.62 9.85 -19.15
CA GLU A 50 -6.68 8.72 -19.01
C GLU A 50 -5.82 8.83 -17.74
N GLU A 51 -6.43 8.77 -16.54
CA GLU A 51 -5.68 8.77 -15.27
C GLU A 51 -4.63 7.65 -15.36
N ASP A 52 -3.35 8.04 -15.23
CA ASP A 52 -2.19 7.17 -15.24
C ASP A 52 -2.46 5.96 -14.34
N THR A 53 -2.88 4.87 -14.97
CA THR A 53 -3.21 3.64 -14.27
C THR A 53 -1.91 3.15 -13.64
N PHE A 54 -1.92 2.86 -12.34
CA PHE A 54 -0.74 2.38 -11.62
C PHE A 54 0.02 1.32 -12.43
N ASP A 55 1.25 1.64 -12.86
CA ASP A 55 2.09 0.72 -13.62
C ASP A 55 2.89 -0.14 -12.65
N LYS A 56 2.37 -1.34 -12.40
CA LYS A 56 3.04 -2.31 -11.55
C LYS A 56 4.46 -2.65 -12.00
N GLY A 57 4.75 -2.64 -13.31
CA GLY A 57 6.09 -2.93 -13.81
C GLY A 57 7.08 -1.85 -13.41
N VAL A 58 6.68 -0.58 -13.49
CA VAL A 58 7.51 0.55 -13.03
C VAL A 58 7.70 0.50 -11.51
N CYS A 59 6.64 0.14 -10.75
CA CYS A 59 6.77 -0.09 -9.33
C CYS A 59 7.77 -1.22 -9.01
N GLU A 60 7.65 -2.39 -9.64
CA GLU A 60 8.52 -3.54 -9.40
C GLU A 60 9.99 -3.22 -9.70
N ASP A 61 10.25 -2.52 -10.81
CA ASP A 61 11.59 -2.07 -11.19
C ASP A 61 12.19 -1.11 -10.13
N ALA A 62 11.37 -0.23 -9.55
CA ALA A 62 11.81 0.66 -8.46
C ALA A 62 11.95 -0.08 -7.12
N LEU A 63 11.08 -1.06 -6.85
CA LEU A 63 11.02 -1.82 -5.60
C LEU A 63 12.27 -2.67 -5.34
N ASP A 64 12.94 -3.12 -6.41
CA ASP A 64 14.18 -3.91 -6.31
C ASP A 64 15.32 -3.14 -5.61
N ALA A 65 15.35 -1.82 -5.74
CA ALA A 65 16.33 -0.96 -5.09
C ALA A 65 15.94 -0.60 -3.63
N CYS A 66 14.76 -1.01 -3.19
CA CYS A 66 14.20 -0.63 -1.90
C CYS A 66 14.65 -1.50 -0.74
N SER A 67 14.86 -0.83 0.40
CA SER A 67 15.03 -1.52 1.66
C SER A 67 13.71 -2.19 2.09
N ASP A 68 13.79 -3.21 2.92
CA ASP A 68 12.60 -3.85 3.47
C ASP A 68 11.72 -2.83 4.22
N SER A 69 12.33 -1.85 4.92
CA SER A 69 11.56 -0.81 5.60
C SER A 69 10.86 0.17 4.66
N ASP A 70 11.40 0.41 3.47
CA ASP A 70 10.71 1.21 2.45
C ASP A 70 9.53 0.43 1.87
N LYS A 71 9.72 -0.88 1.61
CA LYS A 71 8.66 -1.77 1.14
C LYS A 71 7.51 -1.87 2.14
N ASP A 72 7.83 -2.03 3.42
CA ASP A 72 6.82 -2.03 4.50
C ASP A 72 6.01 -0.73 4.52
N ARG A 73 6.63 0.43 4.29
CA ARG A 73 5.92 1.73 4.22
C ARG A 73 5.00 1.84 3.01
N LEU A 74 5.43 1.26 1.89
CA LEU A 74 4.62 1.21 0.67
C LEU A 74 3.39 0.31 0.87
N SER A 75 3.55 -0.85 1.51
CA SER A 75 2.42 -1.69 1.92
C SER A 75 1.52 -0.98 2.94
N ASP A 76 2.09 -0.29 3.94
CA ASP A 76 1.29 0.48 4.91
C ASP A 76 0.48 1.62 4.26
N LEU A 77 1.02 2.26 3.22
CA LEU A 77 0.30 3.23 2.40
C LEU A 77 -0.88 2.56 1.66
N ALA A 78 -0.62 1.44 0.99
CA ALA A 78 -1.63 0.69 0.27
C ALA A 78 -2.77 0.24 1.20
N ASP A 79 -2.44 -0.33 2.35
CA ASP A 79 -3.41 -0.75 3.37
C ASP A 79 -4.25 0.44 3.85
N CYS A 80 -3.63 1.60 4.11
CA CYS A 80 -4.37 2.79 4.51
C CYS A 80 -5.40 3.21 3.46
N ILE A 81 -5.01 3.23 2.18
CA ILE A 81 -5.92 3.57 1.07
C ILE A 81 -7.06 2.55 0.97
N GLN A 82 -6.75 1.26 1.07
CA GLN A 82 -7.76 0.19 1.03
C GLN A 82 -8.75 0.27 2.21
N ASP A 83 -8.29 0.70 3.38
CA ASP A 83 -9.10 0.86 4.59
C ASP A 83 -9.95 2.14 4.62
N LEU A 84 -9.73 3.07 3.69
CA LEU A 84 -10.55 4.29 3.61
C LEU A 84 -12.03 3.95 3.43
N PRO A 85 -12.95 4.70 4.06
CA PRO A 85 -14.37 4.56 3.77
C PRO A 85 -14.66 4.98 2.33
N ASP A 86 -15.76 4.48 1.76
CA ASP A 86 -16.28 5.01 0.50
C ASP A 86 -16.54 6.52 0.62
N CYS A 87 -16.26 7.25 -0.44
CA CYS A 87 -16.57 8.67 -0.50
C CYS A 87 -18.08 8.88 -0.41
N ARG A 88 -18.50 9.88 0.37
CA ARG A 88 -19.92 10.25 0.53
C ARG A 88 -20.16 11.64 0.00
N VAL A 89 -21.20 11.79 -0.80
CA VAL A 89 -21.64 13.09 -1.34
C VAL A 89 -21.84 14.10 -0.21
N GLY A 90 -21.20 15.26 -0.32
CA GLY A 90 -21.17 16.32 0.69
C GLY A 90 -20.11 16.15 1.78
N SER A 91 -19.26 15.13 1.69
CA SER A 91 -18.11 14.87 2.60
C SER A 91 -16.80 14.73 1.82
N GLU A 92 -16.73 15.25 0.60
CA GLU A 92 -15.59 15.08 -0.33
C GLU A 92 -14.31 15.65 0.26
N VAL A 93 -14.37 16.83 0.90
CA VAL A 93 -13.20 17.47 1.52
C VAL A 93 -12.66 16.60 2.67
N GLU A 94 -13.54 16.08 3.54
CA GLU A 94 -13.15 15.21 4.65
C GLU A 94 -12.55 13.89 4.14
N TRP A 95 -13.06 13.37 3.02
CA TRP A 95 -12.51 12.18 2.39
C TRP A 95 -11.13 12.44 1.77
N ILE A 96 -10.94 13.58 1.09
CA ILE A 96 -9.64 14.00 0.54
C ILE A 96 -8.61 14.18 1.65
N ASP A 97 -9.02 14.74 2.79
CA ASP A 97 -8.15 14.89 3.96
C ASP A 97 -7.70 13.50 4.47
N GLN A 98 -8.64 12.56 4.64
CA GLN A 98 -8.31 11.18 5.05
C GLN A 98 -7.41 10.46 4.04
N PHE A 99 -7.64 10.64 2.74
CA PHE A 99 -6.78 10.10 1.70
C PHE A 99 -5.37 10.71 1.75
N SER A 100 -5.28 12.02 1.99
CA SER A 100 -4.00 12.72 2.13
C SER A 100 -3.22 12.23 3.37
N ASP A 101 -3.91 11.95 4.47
CA ASP A 101 -3.31 11.40 5.70
C ASP A 101 -2.67 10.02 5.48
N CYS A 102 -3.08 9.25 4.45
CA CYS A 102 -2.43 7.99 4.14
C CYS A 102 -0.98 8.16 3.67
N PHE A 103 -0.62 9.30 3.07
CA PHE A 103 0.75 9.55 2.64
C PHE A 103 1.72 9.75 3.81
N ASP A 104 1.22 10.01 5.03
CA ASP A 104 2.06 10.02 6.23
C ASP A 104 2.70 8.64 6.51
N ARG A 105 2.13 7.55 5.98
CA ARG A 105 2.73 6.20 6.06
C ARG A 105 4.04 6.10 5.30
N THR A 106 4.24 6.97 4.32
CA THR A 106 5.49 7.07 3.57
C THR A 106 6.55 7.96 4.24
N GLU A 107 6.31 8.47 5.45
CA GLU A 107 7.29 9.29 6.15
C GLU A 107 8.62 8.53 6.32
N GLY A 108 9.68 9.16 5.82
CA GLY A 108 11.03 8.60 5.83
C GLY A 108 11.30 7.58 4.74
N ILE A 109 10.40 7.41 3.75
CA ILE A 109 10.70 6.63 2.54
C ILE A 109 11.93 7.21 1.85
N SER A 110 12.82 6.32 1.39
CA SER A 110 13.97 6.75 0.63
C SER A 110 13.56 7.38 -0.71
N ALA A 111 14.32 8.38 -1.17
CA ALA A 111 14.05 9.03 -2.46
C ALA A 111 14.08 8.04 -3.65
N THR A 112 14.84 6.96 -3.51
CA THR A 112 14.89 5.86 -4.49
C THR A 112 13.56 5.11 -4.57
N CYS A 113 12.84 4.99 -3.46
CA CYS A 113 11.61 4.21 -3.34
C CYS A 113 10.33 5.03 -3.46
N ALA A 114 10.42 6.35 -3.38
CA ALA A 114 9.28 7.24 -3.60
C ALA A 114 8.65 7.05 -4.99
N ALA A 115 9.44 6.65 -6.00
CA ALA A 115 8.93 6.35 -7.34
C ALA A 115 7.98 5.14 -7.35
N ALA A 116 8.25 4.11 -6.53
CA ALA A 116 7.42 2.91 -6.47
C ALA A 116 5.99 3.19 -5.95
N ALA A 117 5.81 4.23 -5.13
CA ALA A 117 4.50 4.64 -4.65
C ALA A 117 3.59 5.20 -5.77
N GLY A 118 4.18 5.71 -6.85
CA GLY A 118 3.46 6.39 -7.93
C GLY A 118 3.03 5.50 -9.10
N GLY A 119 3.52 4.25 -9.15
CA GLY A 119 3.46 3.45 -10.39
C GLY A 119 4.65 3.80 -11.24
#